data_AF-A0A2A4TVW9-F1
#
_entry.id   AF-A0A2A4TVW9-F1
#
_cell.length_a   1.000
_cell.length_b   1.000
_cell.length_c   1.000
_cell.angle_alpha   90.00
_cell.angle_beta   90.00
_cell.angle_gamma   90.00
#
_symmetry.space_group_name_H-M   'P 1'
#
loop_
_entity.id
_entity.type
_entity.pdbx_description
1 polymer ?
#
loop_
_entity_poly.entity_id
_entity_poly.type
_entity_poly.pdbx_seq_one_letter_code
_entity_poly.pdbx_strand_id
1 'polypeptide(L)'
;MSALQSLLLAAQVAGVSPAPLFESGVAANVPQQILSLPLAEIREAQSSASVVREVDGVRLTFSAASGPETLWLRVFGAGVTRQWSWKALGAGVSGSFGGKTIRFSADAQGLVTAGSLTFSFLDELWRLYDRAVRIRIDPVLYAVTYENGSAGIPPSVSLIRKDSEGMGWITYRSVDRLAGIHYFVAVNGVLFGMRLEGQSLVFYRKPIDGAVLAIEERPFFL
;
A
#
# COMPACT_ATOMS: atom_id res chain seq x y z
N MET A 1 29.98 -14.70 4.02
CA MET A 1 29.69 -14.76 5.46
C MET A 1 30.74 -13.90 6.17
N SER A 2 30.47 -12.90 6.99
CA SER A 2 29.25 -12.27 7.52
C SER A 2 29.75 -10.93 8.08
N ALA A 3 29.22 -9.80 7.59
CA ALA A 3 29.42 -8.47 8.18
C ALA A 3 28.16 -8.09 8.99
N LEU A 4 27.81 -8.95 9.95
CA LEU A 4 26.61 -8.85 10.77
C LEU A 4 26.94 -9.23 12.23
N GLN A 5 27.95 -8.57 12.78
CA GLN A 5 28.37 -8.70 14.19
C GLN A 5 28.72 -7.36 14.85
N SER A 6 28.18 -6.25 14.36
CA SER A 6 28.45 -4.92 14.93
C SER A 6 27.16 -4.15 15.16
N LEU A 7 26.35 -4.62 16.13
CA LEU A 7 25.35 -3.80 16.85
C LEU A 7 24.75 -4.60 18.02
N LEU A 8 25.61 -5.05 18.93
CA LEU A 8 25.18 -5.59 20.21
C LEU A 8 26.28 -5.42 21.26
N LEU A 9 26.56 -4.18 21.66
CA LEU A 9 27.39 -3.88 22.84
C LEU A 9 27.28 -2.40 23.21
N ALA A 10 26.16 -2.05 23.86
CA ALA A 10 26.12 -0.94 24.78
C ALA A 10 25.01 -1.22 25.81
N ALA A 11 25.43 -1.50 27.05
CA ALA A 11 24.69 -1.49 28.31
C ALA A 11 24.67 -2.83 29.07
N GLN A 12 25.82 -3.22 29.62
CA GLN A 12 25.88 -4.01 30.85
C GLN A 12 27.05 -3.54 31.72
N VAL A 13 26.86 -2.43 32.45
CA VAL A 13 27.57 -2.19 33.72
C VAL A 13 26.68 -1.33 34.62
N ALA A 14 25.82 -1.98 35.41
CA ALA A 14 25.45 -1.58 36.77
C ALA A 14 24.54 -2.68 37.32
N GLY A 15 25.00 -3.37 38.37
CA GLY A 15 24.25 -4.42 39.02
C GLY A 15 22.95 -3.90 39.61
N VAL A 16 21.84 -4.28 38.99
CA VAL A 16 20.51 -4.29 39.58
C VAL A 16 19.88 -5.60 39.10
N SER A 17 19.57 -6.52 40.01
CA SER A 17 18.72 -7.66 39.70
C SER A 17 17.42 -7.14 39.08
N PRO A 18 16.99 -7.58 37.89
CA PRO A 18 15.61 -7.38 37.51
C PRO A 18 14.77 -8.28 38.43
N ALA A 19 14.02 -7.65 39.32
CA ALA A 19 12.87 -8.26 39.96
C ALA A 19 11.98 -8.92 38.88
N PRO A 20 11.24 -9.99 39.19
CA PRO A 20 10.32 -10.57 38.24
C PRO A 20 9.21 -9.54 37.97
N LEU A 21 9.30 -8.81 36.86
CA LEU A 21 8.20 -8.02 36.32
C LEU A 21 7.26 -8.97 35.57
N PHE A 22 6.62 -9.87 36.33
CA PHE A 22 5.25 -10.21 36.00
C PHE A 22 4.38 -9.07 36.54
N GLU A 23 4.34 -7.95 35.82
CA GLU A 23 3.21 -7.05 35.95
C GLU A 23 1.99 -7.75 35.35
N SER A 24 1.36 -8.54 36.22
CA SER A 24 -0.06 -8.83 36.17
C SER A 24 -0.82 -7.50 36.08
N GLY A 25 -1.28 -7.13 34.88
CA GLY A 25 -2.10 -5.92 34.73
C GLY A 25 -2.31 -5.33 33.34
N VAL A 26 -1.68 -5.82 32.27
CA VAL A 26 -2.06 -5.38 30.91
C VAL A 26 -3.33 -6.11 30.53
N ALA A 27 -4.46 -5.39 30.47
CA ALA A 27 -5.74 -5.94 30.01
C ALA A 27 -5.52 -6.70 28.68
N ALA A 28 -5.65 -8.03 28.73
CA ALA A 28 -5.13 -8.98 27.74
C ALA A 28 -5.72 -8.86 26.32
N ASN A 29 -6.57 -7.87 26.07
CA ASN A 29 -7.34 -7.72 24.84
C ASN A 29 -7.47 -6.27 24.33
N VAL A 30 -6.65 -5.33 24.83
CA VAL A 30 -6.67 -3.93 24.37
C VAL A 30 -5.73 -3.76 23.16
N PRO A 31 -6.17 -3.12 22.07
CA PRO A 31 -5.29 -2.81 20.94
C PRO A 31 -4.13 -1.89 21.36
N GLN A 32 -2.91 -2.27 21.02
CA GLN A 32 -1.69 -1.50 21.27
C GLN A 32 -1.21 -0.87 19.96
N GLN A 33 -0.98 0.44 19.95
CA GLN A 33 -0.33 1.11 18.83
C GLN A 33 1.12 0.61 18.69
N ILE A 34 1.54 0.35 17.46
CA ILE A 34 2.90 -0.11 17.14
C ILE A 34 3.65 0.84 16.20
N LEU A 35 2.94 1.62 15.39
CA LEU A 35 3.52 2.54 14.41
C LEU A 35 2.49 3.61 14.04
N SER A 36 2.95 4.81 13.73
CA SER A 36 2.14 5.89 13.15
C SER A 36 2.89 6.44 11.94
N LEU A 37 2.22 6.47 10.78
CA LEU A 37 2.77 6.95 9.53
C LEU A 37 1.99 8.19 9.06
N PRO A 38 2.64 9.36 8.93
CA PRO A 38 2.00 10.53 8.34
C PRO A 38 1.55 10.27 6.90
N LEU A 39 0.34 10.69 6.55
CA LEU A 39 -0.18 10.54 5.18
C LEU A 39 0.66 11.30 4.15
N ALA A 40 1.31 12.39 4.58
CA ALA A 40 2.23 13.15 3.72
C ALA A 40 3.41 12.30 3.24
N GLU A 41 4.04 11.55 4.15
CA GLU A 41 5.16 10.67 3.83
C GLU A 41 4.75 9.52 2.91
N ILE A 42 3.58 8.91 3.17
CA ILE A 42 3.03 7.86 2.30
C ILE A 42 2.83 8.39 0.88
N ARG A 43 2.23 9.59 0.74
CA ARG A 43 1.97 10.22 -0.57
C ARG A 43 3.25 10.65 -1.28
N GLU A 44 4.25 11.13 -0.55
CA GLU A 44 5.54 11.52 -1.12
C GLU A 44 6.26 10.29 -1.69
N ALA A 45 6.35 9.21 -0.91
CA ALA A 45 6.92 7.95 -1.34
C ALA A 45 6.21 7.39 -2.59
N GLN A 46 4.87 7.43 -2.60
CA GLN A 46 4.07 7.02 -3.75
C GLN A 46 4.31 7.93 -4.98
N SER A 47 4.43 9.24 -4.79
CA SER A 47 4.72 10.18 -5.89
C SER A 47 6.09 9.90 -6.51
N SER A 48 7.07 9.49 -5.71
CA SER A 48 8.40 9.09 -6.19
C SER A 48 8.39 7.81 -7.04
N ALA A 49 7.33 7.00 -6.93
CA ALA A 49 7.13 5.82 -7.76
C ALA A 49 6.59 6.12 -9.16
N SER A 50 6.06 7.33 -9.38
CA SER A 50 5.43 7.69 -10.64
C SER A 50 6.46 7.86 -11.76
N VAL A 51 6.06 7.52 -12.98
CA VAL A 51 6.95 7.58 -14.16
C VAL A 51 6.49 8.64 -15.12
N VAL A 52 7.39 9.55 -15.47
CA VAL A 52 7.16 10.57 -16.47
C VAL A 52 7.55 10.02 -17.85
N ARG A 53 6.64 10.11 -18.81
CA ARG A 53 6.86 9.70 -20.20
C ARG A 53 6.26 10.72 -21.16
N GLU A 54 6.82 10.83 -22.35
CA GLU A 54 6.23 11.62 -23.43
C GLU A 54 5.34 10.73 -24.29
N VAL A 55 4.11 11.17 -24.53
CA VAL A 55 3.12 10.47 -25.34
C VAL A 55 2.58 11.46 -26.35
N ASP A 56 2.85 11.20 -27.64
CA ASP A 56 2.38 12.01 -28.76
C ASP A 56 2.67 13.51 -28.58
N GLY A 57 3.83 13.85 -28.00
CA GLY A 57 4.25 15.23 -27.71
C GLY A 57 3.62 15.85 -26.46
N VAL A 58 3.04 15.06 -25.56
CA VAL A 58 2.55 15.48 -24.24
C VAL A 58 3.32 14.77 -23.15
N ARG A 59 3.86 15.52 -22.20
CA ARG A 59 4.51 14.96 -21.01
C ARG A 59 3.44 14.52 -20.01
N LEU A 60 3.36 13.20 -19.78
CA LEU A 60 2.42 12.56 -18.87
C LEU A 60 3.17 11.83 -17.75
N THR A 61 2.61 11.85 -16.55
CA THR A 61 3.07 11.09 -15.40
C THR A 61 2.10 9.95 -15.15
N PHE A 62 2.61 8.73 -15.11
CA PHE A 62 1.86 7.50 -14.90
C PHE A 62 2.11 6.95 -13.50
N SER A 63 1.06 6.46 -12.85
CA SER A 63 1.15 5.74 -11.58
C SER A 63 0.15 4.59 -11.59
N ALA A 64 0.60 3.41 -11.18
CA ALA A 64 -0.31 2.37 -10.73
C ALA A 64 -1.02 2.85 -9.45
N ALA A 65 -2.24 2.38 -9.24
CA ALA A 65 -3.01 2.57 -8.03
C ALA A 65 -3.90 1.34 -7.81
N SER A 66 -4.33 1.14 -6.57
CA SER A 66 -5.25 0.07 -6.19
C SER A 66 -6.44 0.67 -5.43
N GLY A 67 -7.63 0.13 -5.68
CA GLY A 67 -8.87 0.60 -5.08
C GLY A 67 -9.80 -0.57 -4.75
N PRO A 68 -11.07 -0.30 -4.38
CA PRO A 68 -12.01 -1.36 -4.07
C PRO A 68 -12.18 -2.26 -5.30
N GLU A 69 -11.80 -3.53 -5.11
CA GLU A 69 -11.99 -4.63 -6.07
C GLU A 69 -11.34 -4.46 -7.45
N THR A 70 -10.49 -3.45 -7.64
CA THR A 70 -9.95 -3.10 -8.96
C THR A 70 -8.56 -2.44 -8.89
N LEU A 71 -7.72 -2.75 -9.89
CA LEU A 71 -6.50 -2.01 -10.22
C LEU A 71 -6.84 -0.77 -11.05
N TRP A 72 -6.01 0.26 -10.95
CA TRP A 72 -6.24 1.56 -11.59
C TRP A 72 -4.96 2.11 -12.20
N LEU A 73 -5.11 2.76 -13.35
CA LEU A 73 -4.07 3.65 -13.88
C LEU A 73 -4.44 5.08 -13.55
N ARG A 74 -3.52 5.81 -12.92
CA ARG A 74 -3.60 7.26 -12.77
C ARG A 74 -2.62 7.94 -13.72
N VAL A 75 -3.11 8.97 -14.40
CA VAL A 75 -2.34 9.76 -15.36
C VAL A 75 -2.49 11.23 -15.02
N PHE A 76 -1.36 11.93 -14.92
CA PHE A 76 -1.28 13.36 -14.70
C PHE A 76 -0.59 14.03 -15.89
N GLY A 77 -1.09 15.18 -16.33
CA GLY A 77 -0.45 15.93 -17.40
C GLY A 77 -1.20 17.22 -17.70
N ALA A 78 -0.48 18.28 -18.08
CA ALA A 78 -1.08 19.57 -18.44
C ALA A 78 -2.12 20.09 -17.42
N GLY A 79 -1.83 19.92 -16.11
CA GLY A 79 -2.73 20.35 -15.02
C GLY A 79 -3.97 19.48 -14.79
N VAL A 80 -4.14 18.39 -15.54
CA VAL A 80 -5.27 17.48 -15.44
C VAL A 80 -4.83 16.15 -14.82
N THR A 81 -5.68 15.62 -13.93
CA THR A 81 -5.57 14.24 -13.44
C THR A 81 -6.72 13.42 -14.00
N ARG A 82 -6.39 12.24 -14.53
CA ARG A 82 -7.37 11.21 -14.91
C ARG A 82 -7.01 9.90 -14.24
N GLN A 83 -8.02 9.10 -13.97
CA GLN A 83 -7.84 7.75 -13.48
C GLN A 83 -8.92 6.84 -14.03
N TRP A 84 -8.51 5.61 -14.35
CA TRP A 84 -9.39 4.61 -14.94
C TRP A 84 -9.16 3.27 -14.27
N SER A 85 -10.24 2.56 -13.99
CA SER A 85 -10.16 1.18 -13.53
C SER A 85 -9.64 0.29 -14.65
N TRP A 86 -9.09 -0.86 -14.27
CA TRP A 86 -8.64 -1.87 -15.22
C TRP A 86 -9.75 -2.29 -16.20
N LYS A 87 -10.98 -2.45 -15.70
CA LYS A 87 -12.16 -2.73 -16.53
C LYS A 87 -12.42 -1.63 -17.57
N ALA A 88 -12.29 -0.36 -17.18
CA ALA A 88 -12.47 0.76 -18.12
C ALA A 88 -11.34 0.78 -19.16
N LEU A 89 -10.09 0.55 -18.75
CA LEU A 89 -8.96 0.43 -19.66
C LEU A 89 -9.16 -0.72 -20.66
N GLY A 90 -9.69 -1.87 -20.23
CA GLY A 90 -10.02 -2.99 -21.12
C GLY A 90 -11.07 -2.64 -22.18
N ALA A 91 -12.01 -1.74 -21.87
CA ALA A 91 -12.98 -1.23 -22.84
C ALA A 91 -12.41 -0.12 -23.76
N GLY A 92 -11.25 0.43 -23.41
CA GLY A 92 -10.66 1.59 -24.06
C GLY A 92 -11.31 2.90 -23.61
N VAL A 93 -10.47 3.85 -23.19
CA VAL A 93 -10.88 5.17 -22.70
C VAL A 93 -10.06 6.27 -23.36
N SER A 94 -10.52 7.50 -23.27
CA SER A 94 -9.79 8.66 -23.77
C SER A 94 -9.61 9.70 -22.68
N GLY A 95 -8.46 10.36 -22.68
CA GLY A 95 -8.17 11.51 -21.82
C GLY A 95 -7.68 12.69 -22.66
N SER A 96 -8.20 13.87 -22.40
CA SER A 96 -7.69 15.12 -22.99
C SER A 96 -6.66 15.75 -22.07
N PHE A 97 -5.46 15.99 -22.59
CA PHE A 97 -4.33 16.59 -21.89
C PHE A 97 -3.69 17.66 -22.78
N GLY A 98 -3.73 18.92 -22.34
CA GLY A 98 -3.15 20.04 -23.11
C GLY A 98 -3.77 20.21 -24.51
N GLY A 99 -5.06 19.92 -24.66
CA GLY A 99 -5.78 19.98 -25.95
C GLY A 99 -5.59 18.75 -26.85
N LYS A 100 -4.74 17.79 -26.48
CA LYS A 100 -4.60 16.51 -27.19
C LYS A 100 -5.42 15.42 -26.54
N THR A 101 -6.19 14.69 -27.33
CA THR A 101 -6.93 13.51 -26.87
C THR A 101 -6.09 12.27 -27.09
N ILE A 102 -5.73 11.60 -26.00
CA ILE A 102 -4.94 10.37 -26.00
C ILE A 102 -5.87 9.22 -25.65
N ARG A 103 -5.82 8.14 -26.45
CA ARG A 103 -6.55 6.90 -26.17
C ARG A 103 -5.70 5.99 -25.28
N PHE A 104 -6.33 5.40 -24.28
CA PHE A 104 -5.74 4.45 -23.36
C PHE A 104 -6.49 3.13 -23.45
N SER A 105 -5.77 2.01 -23.44
CA SER A 105 -6.33 0.67 -23.34
C SER A 105 -5.43 -0.25 -22.56
N ALA A 106 -5.99 -1.34 -22.04
CA ALA A 106 -5.22 -2.41 -21.42
C ALA A 106 -5.67 -3.78 -21.96
N ASP A 107 -4.73 -4.72 -22.08
CA ASP A 107 -5.04 -6.12 -22.34
C ASP A 107 -5.16 -6.95 -21.06
N ALA A 108 -5.51 -8.23 -21.19
CA ALA A 108 -5.62 -9.14 -20.04
C ALA A 108 -4.26 -9.54 -19.45
N GLN A 109 -3.15 -9.24 -20.12
CA GLN A 109 -1.80 -9.58 -19.70
C GLN A 109 -1.12 -8.45 -18.93
N GLY A 110 -1.79 -7.31 -18.74
CA GLY A 110 -1.23 -6.18 -17.99
C GLY A 110 -0.56 -5.13 -18.86
N LEU A 111 -0.63 -5.25 -20.18
CA LEU A 111 -0.01 -4.28 -21.08
C LEU A 111 -0.97 -3.11 -21.30
N VAL A 112 -0.48 -1.90 -21.06
CA VAL A 112 -1.21 -0.65 -21.25
C VAL A 112 -0.68 0.06 -22.50
N THR A 113 -1.60 0.42 -23.39
CA THR A 113 -1.33 1.33 -24.52
C THR A 113 -1.87 2.71 -24.16
N ALA A 114 -1.06 3.75 -24.39
CA ALA A 114 -1.43 5.15 -24.26
C ALA A 114 -0.92 5.90 -25.51
N GLY A 115 -1.80 6.17 -26.47
CA GLY A 115 -1.36 6.73 -27.77
C GLY A 115 -0.33 5.83 -28.45
N SER A 116 0.83 6.38 -28.81
CA SER A 116 1.97 5.62 -29.34
C SER A 116 2.80 4.86 -28.29
N LEU A 117 2.58 5.11 -27.00
CA LEU A 117 3.34 4.46 -25.92
C LEU A 117 2.69 3.14 -25.52
N THR A 118 3.51 2.13 -25.22
CA THR A 118 3.07 0.87 -24.61
C THR A 118 3.96 0.49 -23.43
N PHE A 119 3.38 -0.01 -22.34
CA PHE A 119 4.11 -0.37 -21.11
C PHE A 119 3.39 -1.41 -20.25
N SER A 120 4.14 -2.11 -19.40
CA SER A 120 3.60 -3.08 -18.43
C SER A 120 3.06 -2.36 -17.20
N PHE A 121 1.78 -2.59 -16.87
CA PHE A 121 1.16 -2.13 -15.63
C PHE A 121 1.78 -2.80 -14.40
N LEU A 122 2.16 -4.08 -14.51
CA LEU A 122 2.83 -4.79 -13.41
C LEU A 122 4.16 -4.13 -13.04
N ASP A 123 4.92 -3.66 -14.04
CA ASP A 123 6.19 -2.99 -13.78
C ASP A 123 5.97 -1.68 -13.01
N GLU A 124 4.91 -0.94 -13.33
CA GLU A 124 4.50 0.26 -12.59
C GLU A 124 4.01 -0.07 -11.18
N LEU A 125 3.25 -1.17 -11.02
CA LEU A 125 2.81 -1.64 -9.71
C LEU A 125 3.97 -2.11 -8.83
N TRP A 126 4.97 -2.77 -9.40
CA TRP A 126 6.17 -3.20 -8.68
C TRP A 126 7.11 -2.05 -8.36
N ARG A 127 7.21 -1.07 -9.24
CA ARG A 127 7.85 0.20 -8.92
C ARG A 127 7.16 0.89 -7.74
N LEU A 128 5.83 0.90 -7.70
CA LEU A 128 5.07 1.41 -6.57
C LEU A 128 5.37 0.64 -5.28
N TYR A 129 5.33 -0.69 -5.32
CA TYR A 129 5.70 -1.55 -4.19
C TYR A 129 7.12 -1.25 -3.68
N ASP A 130 8.08 -1.09 -4.58
CA ASP A 130 9.48 -0.83 -4.24
C ASP A 130 9.75 0.60 -3.77
N ARG A 131 8.85 1.55 -3.99
CA ARG A 131 9.08 2.97 -3.64
C ARG A 131 8.18 3.48 -2.53
N ALA A 132 7.05 2.83 -2.28
CA ALA A 132 6.15 3.16 -1.19
C ALA A 132 6.80 2.96 0.19
N VAL A 133 6.23 3.62 1.22
CA VAL A 133 6.59 3.36 2.62
C VAL A 133 6.27 1.89 2.94
N ARG A 134 7.18 1.20 3.61
CA ARG A 134 7.01 -0.23 3.93
C ARG A 134 6.96 -0.45 5.43
N ILE A 135 6.09 -1.37 5.83
CA ILE A 135 5.98 -1.86 7.20
C ILE A 135 6.26 -3.35 7.22
N ARG A 136 6.92 -3.81 8.28
CA ARG A 136 7.20 -5.23 8.48
C ARG A 136 6.32 -5.77 9.60
N ILE A 137 5.56 -6.80 9.26
CA ILE A 137 4.80 -7.63 10.21
C ILE A 137 5.32 -9.03 9.96
N ASP A 138 6.33 -9.42 10.75
CA ASP A 138 7.14 -10.60 10.45
C ASP A 138 6.26 -11.86 10.23
N PRO A 139 6.50 -12.62 9.14
CA PRO A 139 7.62 -12.51 8.20
C PRO A 139 7.36 -11.60 6.97
N VAL A 140 6.25 -10.86 6.94
CA VAL A 140 5.74 -10.20 5.73
C VAL A 140 6.11 -8.72 5.68
N LEU A 141 6.49 -8.24 4.49
CA LEU A 141 6.73 -6.82 4.21
C LEU A 141 5.59 -6.26 3.35
N TYR A 142 4.87 -5.29 3.90
CA TYR A 142 3.78 -4.60 3.23
C TYR A 142 4.24 -3.21 2.77
N ALA A 143 4.03 -2.89 1.50
CA ALA A 143 4.06 -1.54 0.98
C ALA A 143 2.71 -0.86 1.24
N VAL A 144 2.73 0.35 1.77
CA VAL A 144 1.56 1.12 2.17
C VAL A 144 1.33 2.24 1.16
N THR A 145 0.14 2.33 0.60
CA THR A 145 -0.26 3.41 -0.31
C THR A 145 -1.50 4.12 0.21
N TYR A 146 -1.63 5.41 -0.14
CA TYR A 146 -2.80 6.21 0.20
C TYR A 146 -3.32 6.88 -1.07
N GLU A 147 -4.53 6.53 -1.45
CA GLU A 147 -5.22 7.09 -2.60
C GLU A 147 -6.20 8.17 -2.17
N ASN A 148 -6.10 9.36 -2.76
CA ASN A 148 -7.04 10.47 -2.50
C ASN A 148 -8.45 10.24 -3.08
N GLY A 149 -8.67 9.14 -3.79
CA GLY A 149 -9.92 8.89 -4.53
C GLY A 149 -10.06 9.78 -5.76
N SER A 150 -11.19 9.64 -6.46
CA SER A 150 -11.63 10.61 -7.48
C SER A 150 -13.14 10.57 -7.64
N ALA A 151 -13.69 11.19 -8.70
CA ALA A 151 -15.12 11.19 -8.97
C ALA A 151 -15.70 9.76 -8.94
N GLY A 152 -16.54 9.47 -7.96
CA GLY A 152 -17.18 8.17 -7.76
C GLY A 152 -16.35 7.11 -7.04
N ILE A 153 -15.12 7.41 -6.61
CA ILE A 153 -14.23 6.45 -5.93
C ILE A 153 -13.74 7.06 -4.61
N PRO A 154 -14.05 6.43 -3.46
CA PRO A 154 -13.64 6.97 -2.17
C PRO A 154 -12.11 6.95 -2.01
N PRO A 155 -11.55 7.86 -1.22
CA PRO A 155 -10.17 7.76 -0.76
C PRO A 155 -9.94 6.43 -0.04
N SER A 156 -8.72 5.92 -0.10
CA SER A 156 -8.41 4.58 0.43
C SER A 156 -6.96 4.38 0.82
N VAL A 157 -6.73 3.33 1.60
CA VAL A 157 -5.41 2.79 1.91
C VAL A 157 -5.33 1.40 1.33
N SER A 158 -4.19 1.09 0.69
CA SER A 158 -3.87 -0.28 0.27
C SER A 158 -2.57 -0.76 0.89
N LEU A 159 -2.53 -2.05 1.20
CA LEU A 159 -1.35 -2.77 1.65
C LEU A 159 -1.00 -3.79 0.58
N ILE A 160 0.16 -3.62 -0.06
CA ILE A 160 0.65 -4.48 -1.14
C ILE A 160 1.76 -5.36 -0.56
N ARG A 161 1.70 -6.68 -0.77
CA ARG A 161 2.80 -7.60 -0.42
C ARG A 161 3.15 -8.51 -1.58
N LYS A 162 4.40 -9.00 -1.58
CA LYS A 162 4.84 -10.13 -2.39
C LYS A 162 5.00 -11.35 -1.49
N ASP A 163 4.55 -12.51 -1.94
CA ASP A 163 4.91 -13.76 -1.27
C ASP A 163 6.27 -14.30 -1.75
N SER A 164 6.65 -15.47 -1.24
CA SER A 164 7.90 -16.13 -1.57
C SER A 164 8.00 -16.57 -3.04
N GLU A 165 6.88 -16.70 -3.74
CA GLU A 165 6.83 -17.05 -5.16
C GLU A 165 6.84 -15.78 -6.06
N GLY A 166 6.85 -14.60 -5.44
CA GLY A 166 6.82 -13.32 -6.13
C GLY A 166 5.41 -12.88 -6.55
N MET A 167 4.37 -13.61 -6.14
CA MET A 167 2.98 -13.25 -6.42
C MET A 167 2.53 -12.10 -5.52
N GLY A 168 1.75 -11.20 -6.10
CA GLY A 168 1.26 -10.01 -5.43
C GLY A 168 -0.08 -10.18 -4.75
N TRP A 169 -0.19 -9.58 -3.57
CA TRP A 169 -1.42 -9.54 -2.79
C TRP A 169 -1.71 -8.11 -2.38
N ILE A 170 -2.99 -7.73 -2.42
CA ILE A 170 -3.42 -6.39 -2.05
C ILE A 170 -4.57 -6.49 -1.06
N THR A 171 -4.40 -5.85 0.09
CA THR A 171 -5.49 -5.59 1.03
C THR A 171 -5.90 -4.13 0.92
N TYR A 172 -7.20 -3.88 0.85
CA TYR A 172 -7.75 -2.56 0.58
C TYR A 172 -8.75 -2.17 1.67
N ARG A 173 -8.74 -0.88 2.07
CA ARG A 173 -9.86 -0.25 2.78
C ARG A 173 -10.08 1.20 2.39
N SER A 174 -11.35 1.58 2.28
CA SER A 174 -11.75 2.98 2.13
C SER A 174 -11.55 3.75 3.43
N VAL A 175 -11.23 5.03 3.32
CA VAL A 175 -10.89 5.89 4.46
C VAL A 175 -12.05 6.03 5.46
N ASP A 176 -13.30 6.06 4.99
CA ASP A 176 -14.48 6.10 5.86
C ASP A 176 -14.57 4.88 6.80
N ARG A 177 -14.08 3.72 6.35
CA ARG A 177 -14.04 2.48 7.15
C ARG A 177 -12.86 2.43 8.12
N LEU A 178 -11.91 3.35 8.00
CA LEU A 178 -10.76 3.48 8.90
C LEU A 178 -11.01 4.43 10.08
N ALA A 179 -12.27 4.82 10.32
CA ALA A 179 -12.68 5.50 11.54
C ALA A 179 -12.50 4.60 12.80
N GLY A 180 -12.59 3.29 12.62
CA GLY A 180 -12.24 2.26 13.61
C GLY A 180 -11.02 1.45 13.19
N ILE A 181 -10.53 0.57 14.08
CA ILE A 181 -9.41 -0.32 13.76
C ILE A 181 -9.89 -1.38 12.77
N HIS A 182 -9.29 -1.39 11.59
CA HIS A 182 -9.46 -2.45 10.62
C HIS A 182 -8.32 -3.47 10.74
N TYR A 183 -8.63 -4.67 11.20
CA TYR A 183 -7.67 -5.77 11.24
C TYR A 183 -7.54 -6.44 9.88
N PHE A 184 -6.30 -6.57 9.40
CA PHE A 184 -6.00 -7.00 8.03
C PHE A 184 -5.03 -8.18 7.95
N VAL A 185 -4.43 -8.63 9.06
CA VAL A 185 -3.67 -9.88 9.13
C VAL A 185 -3.62 -10.41 10.56
N ALA A 186 -3.52 -11.73 10.72
CA ALA A 186 -3.29 -12.40 11.98
C ALA A 186 -2.02 -13.25 11.84
N VAL A 187 -1.05 -13.05 12.72
CA VAL A 187 0.20 -13.81 12.71
C VAL A 187 0.49 -14.26 14.14
N ASN A 188 0.74 -15.56 14.31
CA ASN A 188 1.13 -16.16 15.60
C ASN A 188 0.23 -15.75 16.78
N GLY A 189 -1.10 -15.74 16.57
CA GLY A 189 -2.07 -15.38 17.61
C GLY A 189 -2.21 -13.88 17.88
N VAL A 190 -1.69 -13.02 17.00
CA VAL A 190 -1.79 -11.55 17.12
C VAL A 190 -2.47 -10.98 15.88
N LEU A 191 -3.54 -10.21 16.07
CA LEU A 191 -4.13 -9.38 15.02
C LEU A 191 -3.30 -8.13 14.81
N PHE A 192 -3.10 -7.77 13.55
CA PHE A 192 -2.58 -6.49 13.14
C PHE A 192 -3.65 -5.73 12.39
N GLY A 193 -3.80 -4.46 12.74
CA GLY A 193 -4.81 -3.60 12.17
C GLY A 193 -4.31 -2.19 11.96
N MET A 194 -5.11 -1.40 11.26
CA MET A 194 -4.83 0.00 10.98
C MET A 194 -6.07 0.86 11.19
N ARG A 195 -5.85 2.11 11.55
CA ARG A 195 -6.87 3.15 11.71
C ARG A 195 -6.34 4.46 11.17
N LEU A 196 -7.21 5.30 10.63
CA LEU A 196 -6.83 6.67 10.30
C LEU A 196 -7.12 7.58 11.49
N GLU A 197 -6.09 8.24 12.00
CA GLU A 197 -6.19 9.21 13.10
C GLU A 197 -5.66 10.57 12.62
N GLY A 198 -6.59 11.48 12.30
CA GLY A 198 -6.24 12.78 11.73
C GLY A 198 -5.53 12.63 10.38
N GLN A 199 -4.26 13.08 10.31
CA GLN A 199 -3.41 12.98 9.11
C GLN A 199 -2.41 11.84 9.19
N SER A 200 -2.65 10.83 10.04
CA SER A 200 -1.76 9.69 10.23
C SER A 200 -2.50 8.37 10.08
N LEU A 201 -1.88 7.42 9.40
CA LEU A 201 -2.27 6.02 9.42
C LEU A 201 -1.57 5.32 10.58
N VAL A 202 -2.34 4.88 11.56
CA VAL A 202 -1.83 4.29 12.80
C VAL A 202 -2.05 2.78 12.76
N PHE A 203 -1.00 2.02 13.04
CA PHE A 203 -1.03 0.56 13.10
C PHE A 203 -1.11 0.08 14.54
N TYR A 204 -1.89 -0.97 14.73
CA TYR A 204 -2.15 -1.60 16.03
C TYR A 204 -1.86 -3.08 15.97
N ARG A 205 -1.52 -3.64 17.12
CA ARG A 205 -1.54 -5.08 17.39
C ARG A 205 -2.51 -5.41 18.52
N LYS A 206 -3.14 -6.57 18.46
CA LYS A 206 -4.01 -7.08 19.54
C LYS A 206 -3.85 -8.61 19.64
N PRO A 207 -3.51 -9.17 20.81
CA PRO A 207 -3.55 -10.62 21.03
C PRO A 207 -4.95 -11.20 20.75
N ILE A 208 -5.02 -12.45 20.30
CA ILE A 208 -6.27 -13.19 20.09
C ILE A 208 -6.34 -14.33 21.09
N ASP A 209 -7.47 -14.40 21.80
CA ASP A 209 -7.85 -15.60 22.53
C ASP A 209 -8.46 -16.61 21.55
N GLY A 210 -7.64 -17.48 20.97
CA GLY A 210 -8.03 -18.79 20.42
C GLY A 210 -9.01 -18.89 19.25
N ALA A 211 -9.54 -17.80 18.68
CA ALA A 211 -10.49 -17.86 17.56
C ALA A 211 -9.82 -17.47 16.22
N VAL A 212 -9.83 -18.41 15.27
CA VAL A 212 -9.39 -18.20 13.88
C VAL A 212 -10.31 -17.16 13.22
N LEU A 213 -9.77 -15.97 12.96
CA LEU A 213 -10.44 -14.95 12.15
C LEU A 213 -10.04 -15.16 10.69
N ALA A 214 -11.04 -15.37 9.83
CA ALA A 214 -10.83 -15.28 8.39
C ALA A 214 -10.56 -13.81 8.05
N ILE A 215 -9.38 -13.54 7.52
CA ILE A 215 -8.96 -12.21 7.11
C ILE A 215 -8.92 -12.20 5.60
N GLU A 216 -9.61 -11.22 5.02
CA GLU A 216 -9.83 -11.12 3.59
C GLU A 216 -8.60 -10.50 2.92
N GLU A 217 -7.64 -11.34 2.52
CA GLU A 217 -6.64 -10.98 1.52
C GLU A 217 -7.10 -11.52 0.16
N ARG A 218 -7.00 -10.70 -0.90
CA ARG A 218 -7.32 -11.14 -2.26
C ARG A 218 -6.04 -11.18 -3.10
N PRO A 219 -5.74 -12.28 -3.79
CA PRO A 219 -4.74 -12.24 -4.84
C PRO A 219 -5.24 -11.29 -5.93
N PHE A 220 -4.36 -10.53 -6.56
CA PHE A 220 -4.73 -9.86 -7.80
C PHE A 220 -4.20 -10.66 -8.98
N PHE A 221 -5.11 -10.97 -9.90
CA PHE A 221 -4.81 -11.43 -11.24
C PHE A 221 -5.20 -10.29 -12.19
N LEU A 222 -4.46 -10.13 -13.27
CA LEU A 222 -4.78 -9.15 -14.31
C LEU A 222 -5.92 -9.62 -15.21
#